data_AF-A0A7C7D719-F1
#
_entry.id   AF-A0A7C7D719-F1
#
_cell.length_a   1.000
_cell.length_b   1.000
_cell.length_c   1.000
_cell.angle_alpha   90.00
_cell.angle_beta   90.00
_cell.angle_gamma   90.00
#
_symmetry.space_group_name_H-M   'P 1'
#
loop_
_entity.id
_entity.type
_entity.pdbx_description
1 polymer ?
#
loop_
_entity_poly.entity_id
_entity_poly.type
_entity_poly.pdbx_seq_one_letter_code
_entity_poly.pdbx_strand_id
1 'polypeptide(L)'
;MKDNHTTRYIIFILLGVIVLAVGIFVIGDNLKSIAGFCIGIGAGLIGMNVANLIMNLYYRKHPAIKKQSDIESKDERTVAITNKAKAKAFDIMIKILIVIPFLMILIDLPLWMILATVALYVFGFCVQIYLTIRYSKEM
;
A
#
# COMPACT_ATOMS: atom_id res chain seq x y z
N MET A 1 -6.30 28.03 10.47
CA MET A 1 -5.36 26.98 10.92
C MET A 1 -4.79 26.27 9.70
N LYS A 2 -3.51 26.51 9.40
CA LYS A 2 -2.80 25.94 8.24
C LYS A 2 -2.62 24.44 8.51
N ASP A 3 -3.36 23.61 7.77
CA ASP A 3 -3.47 22.17 7.99
C ASP A 3 -2.09 21.50 7.84
N ASN A 4 -1.49 21.14 8.97
CA ASN A 4 -0.16 20.52 9.06
C ASN A 4 -0.12 19.14 8.36
N HIS A 5 -1.28 18.50 8.16
CA HIS A 5 -1.36 17.20 7.48
C HIS A 5 -1.16 17.35 5.98
N THR A 6 -1.72 18.40 5.36
CA THR A 6 -1.55 18.67 3.93
C THR A 6 -0.08 18.93 3.60
N THR A 7 0.60 19.73 4.43
CA THR A 7 2.04 20.02 4.26
C THR A 7 2.90 18.76 4.37
N ARG A 8 2.57 17.85 5.31
CA ARG A 8 3.29 16.57 5.46
C ARG A 8 3.16 15.70 4.21
N TYR A 9 1.96 15.54 3.64
CA TYR A 9 1.78 14.76 2.42
C TYR A 9 2.58 15.34 1.25
N ILE A 10 2.61 16.67 1.11
CA ILE A 10 3.39 17.35 0.06
C ILE A 10 4.90 17.11 0.24
N ILE A 11 5.40 17.16 1.49
CA ILE A 11 6.82 16.85 1.78
C ILE A 11 7.15 15.41 1.39
N PHE A 12 6.29 14.44 1.73
CA PHE A 12 6.52 13.04 1.35
C PHE A 12 6.41 12.78 -0.15
N ILE A 13 5.56 13.52 -0.87
CA ILE A 13 5.53 13.47 -2.35
C ILE A 13 6.84 14.00 -2.92
N LEU A 14 7.32 15.16 -2.45
CA LEU A 14 8.60 15.72 -2.90
C LEU A 14 9.77 14.78 -2.62
N LEU A 15 9.80 14.17 -1.44
CA LEU A 15 10.79 13.15 -1.09
C LEU A 15 10.69 11.93 -2.02
N GLY A 16 9.48 11.45 -2.31
CA GLY A 16 9.26 10.36 -3.26
C GLY A 16 9.73 10.70 -4.67
N VAL A 17 9.52 11.94 -5.14
CA VAL A 17 10.01 12.43 -6.44
C VAL A 17 11.54 12.48 -6.48
N ILE A 18 12.19 12.94 -5.41
CA ILE A 18 13.66 12.96 -5.32
C ILE A 18 14.21 11.53 -5.39
N VAL A 19 13.64 10.60 -4.61
CA VAL A 19 14.08 9.18 -4.61
C VAL A 19 13.85 8.53 -5.97
N LEU A 20 12.73 8.82 -6.62
CA LEU A 20 12.43 8.32 -7.97
C LEU A 20 13.40 8.90 -9.01
N ALA A 21 13.69 10.19 -8.95
CA ALA A 21 14.65 10.86 -9.84
C ALA A 21 16.06 10.28 -9.67
N VAL A 22 16.52 10.07 -8.43
CA VAL A 22 17.80 9.40 -8.16
C VAL A 22 17.82 8.00 -8.77
N GLY A 23 16.73 7.24 -8.63
CA GLY A 23 16.60 5.92 -9.26
C GLY A 23 16.74 5.94 -10.78
N ILE A 24 16.18 6.95 -11.46
CA ILE A 24 16.28 7.10 -12.94
C ILE A 24 17.69 7.54 -13.37
N PHE A 25 18.31 8.47 -12.65
CA PHE A 25 19.65 8.99 -13.02
C PHE A 25 20.79 8.02 -12.70
N VAL A 26 20.59 7.05 -11.79
CA VAL A 26 21.60 6.08 -11.34
C VAL A 26 21.60 4.78 -12.19
N ILE A 27 20.89 4.75 -13.32
CA ILE A 27 20.88 3.59 -14.23
C ILE A 27 22.24 3.46 -14.95
N GLY A 28 23.24 2.93 -14.24
CA GLY A 28 24.49 2.39 -14.76
C GLY A 28 24.52 0.86 -14.58
N ASP A 29 25.33 0.16 -15.37
CA ASP A 29 25.31 -1.32 -15.46
C ASP A 29 25.52 -2.05 -14.12
N ASN A 30 26.20 -1.43 -13.15
CA ASN A 30 26.47 -2.03 -11.84
C ASN A 30 25.43 -1.72 -10.74
N LEU A 31 24.45 -0.83 -10.99
CA LEU A 31 23.50 -0.36 -9.96
C LEU A 31 22.01 -0.56 -10.33
N LYS A 32 21.70 -1.30 -11.40
CA LYS A 32 20.32 -1.52 -11.88
C LYS A 32 19.36 -2.05 -10.81
N SER A 33 19.79 -2.97 -9.94
CA SER A 33 18.94 -3.49 -8.86
C SER A 33 18.59 -2.41 -7.83
N ILE A 34 19.56 -1.56 -7.45
CA ILE A 34 19.36 -0.47 -6.49
C ILE A 34 18.47 0.63 -7.11
N ALA A 35 18.70 0.95 -8.39
CA ALA A 35 17.85 1.85 -9.15
C ALA A 35 16.40 1.37 -9.18
N GLY A 36 16.17 0.07 -9.42
CA GLY A 36 14.84 -0.55 -9.38
C GLY A 36 14.14 -0.43 -8.02
N PHE A 37 14.86 -0.67 -6.92
CA PHE A 37 14.32 -0.45 -5.57
C PHE A 37 13.96 1.02 -5.30
N CYS A 38 14.82 1.96 -5.70
CA CYS A 38 14.56 3.39 -5.56
C CYS A 38 13.32 3.82 -6.34
N ILE A 39 13.16 3.33 -7.58
CA ILE A 39 11.97 3.61 -8.40
C ILE A 39 10.71 3.04 -7.73
N GLY A 40 10.76 1.80 -7.25
CA GLY A 40 9.62 1.16 -6.57
C GLY A 40 9.20 1.90 -5.30
N ILE A 41 10.15 2.25 -4.43
CA ILE A 41 9.90 2.99 -3.19
C ILE A 41 9.39 4.41 -3.50
N GLY A 42 10.04 5.10 -4.45
CA GLY A 42 9.65 6.45 -4.86
C GLY A 42 8.23 6.50 -5.41
N ALA A 43 7.88 5.57 -6.31
CA ALA A 43 6.53 5.46 -6.87
C ALA A 43 5.48 5.12 -5.80
N GLY A 44 5.79 4.20 -4.88
CA GLY A 44 4.90 3.84 -3.77
C GLY A 44 4.63 5.01 -2.83
N LEU A 45 5.66 5.77 -2.47
CA LEU A 45 5.53 6.98 -1.66
C LEU A 45 4.67 8.04 -2.36
N ILE A 46 4.91 8.30 -3.64
CA ILE A 46 4.11 9.28 -4.41
C ILE A 46 2.66 8.84 -4.45
N GLY A 47 2.37 7.60 -4.87
CA GLY A 47 1.00 7.11 -5.03
C GLY A 47 0.19 7.17 -3.74
N MET A 48 0.76 6.71 -2.62
CA MET A 48 0.09 6.73 -1.32
C MET A 48 -0.20 8.16 -0.84
N ASN A 49 0.76 9.07 -0.97
CA ASN A 49 0.60 10.43 -0.47
C ASN A 49 -0.30 11.29 -1.38
N VAL A 50 -0.29 11.05 -2.69
CA VAL A 50 -1.23 11.70 -3.63
C VAL A 50 -2.66 11.27 -3.34
N ALA A 51 -2.92 9.98 -3.12
CA ALA A 51 -4.26 9.50 -2.75
C ALA A 51 -4.76 10.15 -1.46
N ASN A 52 -3.91 10.24 -0.43
CA ASN A 52 -4.24 10.91 0.83
C ASN A 52 -4.47 12.41 0.66
N LEU A 53 -3.68 13.08 -0.20
CA LEU A 53 -3.83 14.50 -0.49
C LEU A 53 -5.18 14.78 -1.18
N ILE A 54 -5.54 13.99 -2.19
CA ILE A 54 -6.83 14.10 -2.89
C ILE A 54 -7.98 13.90 -1.90
N MET A 55 -7.90 12.87 -1.05
CA MET A 55 -8.92 12.59 -0.05
C MET A 55 -9.07 13.73 0.97
N ASN A 56 -7.96 14.31 1.43
CA ASN A 56 -8.01 15.45 2.33
C ASN A 56 -8.63 16.69 1.66
N LEU A 57 -8.26 16.98 0.41
CA LEU A 57 -8.86 18.08 -0.37
C LEU A 57 -10.36 17.86 -0.57
N TYR A 58 -10.77 16.63 -0.88
CA TYR A 58 -12.17 16.26 -1.02
C TYR A 58 -12.97 16.51 0.27
N TYR A 59 -12.43 16.07 1.41
CA TYR A 59 -13.05 16.31 2.71
C TYR A 59 -13.06 17.78 3.14
N ARG A 60 -12.07 18.57 2.72
CA ARG A 60 -12.08 20.03 2.95
C ARG A 60 -13.15 20.74 2.13
N LYS A 61 -13.38 20.28 0.89
CA LYS A 61 -14.44 20.81 0.01
C LYS A 61 -15.84 20.37 0.45
N HIS A 62 -15.95 19.16 1.02
CA HIS A 62 -17.22 18.57 1.46
C HIS A 62 -17.18 18.16 2.95
N PRO A 63 -17.25 19.12 3.89
CA PRO A 63 -17.15 18.83 5.32
C PRO A 63 -18.31 17.98 5.86
N ALA A 64 -19.48 18.00 5.20
CA ALA A 64 -20.61 17.14 5.55
C ALA A 64 -20.29 15.65 5.35
N ILE A 65 -19.60 15.32 4.25
CA ILE A 65 -19.19 13.94 3.94
C ILE A 65 -18.14 13.47 4.95
N LYS A 66 -17.21 14.35 5.35
CA LYS A 66 -16.23 14.03 6.40
C LYS A 66 -16.93 13.67 7.73
N LYS A 67 -17.89 14.49 8.17
CA LYS A 67 -18.65 14.22 9.39
C LYS A 67 -19.42 12.90 9.31
N GLN A 68 -20.05 12.62 8.16
CA GLN A 68 -20.77 11.38 7.93
C GLN A 68 -19.83 10.17 7.99
N SER A 69 -18.66 10.25 7.33
CA SER A 69 -17.63 9.20 7.39
C SER A 69 -17.12 8.97 8.81
N ASP A 70 -16.96 10.02 9.61
CA ASP A 70 -16.52 9.90 11.01
C ASP A 70 -17.58 9.18 11.88
N ILE A 71 -18.86 9.42 11.63
CA ILE A 71 -19.97 8.74 12.31
C ILE A 71 -20.04 7.27 11.88
N GLU A 72 -20.02 7.00 10.57
CA GLU A 72 -20.04 5.64 10.03
C GLU A 72 -18.84 4.81 10.48
N SER A 73 -17.67 5.45 10.67
CA SER A 73 -16.47 4.76 11.18
C SER A 73 -16.62 4.25 12.62
N LYS A 74 -17.59 4.77 13.38
CA LYS A 74 -17.88 4.41 14.77
C LYS A 74 -19.10 3.49 14.92
N ASP A 75 -19.86 3.28 13.85
CA ASP A 75 -21.00 2.37 13.85
C ASP A 75 -20.50 0.92 13.71
N GLU A 76 -20.83 0.08 14.69
CA GLU A 76 -20.46 -1.33 14.73
C GLU A 76 -20.89 -2.08 13.46
N ARG A 77 -22.07 -1.76 12.92
CA ARG A 77 -22.57 -2.41 11.70
C ARG A 77 -21.70 -2.07 10.49
N THR A 78 -21.36 -0.80 10.34
CA THR A 78 -20.54 -0.33 9.22
C THR A 78 -19.11 -0.86 9.33
N VAL A 79 -18.57 -0.93 10.55
CA VAL A 79 -17.26 -1.56 10.82
C VAL A 79 -17.29 -3.04 10.46
N ALA A 80 -18.33 -3.79 10.86
CA ALA A 80 -18.45 -5.21 10.53
C ALA A 80 -18.54 -5.45 9.02
N ILE A 81 -19.34 -4.67 8.29
CA ILE A 81 -19.43 -4.74 6.82
C ILE A 81 -18.07 -4.44 6.17
N THR A 82 -17.41 -3.37 6.62
CA THR A 82 -16.12 -2.95 6.07
C THR A 82 -15.03 -3.98 6.32
N ASN A 83 -14.98 -4.57 7.51
CA ASN A 83 -14.01 -5.61 7.84
C ASN A 83 -14.25 -6.88 7.01
N LYS A 84 -15.52 -7.28 6.82
CA LYS A 84 -15.88 -8.41 5.95
C LYS A 84 -15.50 -8.14 4.49
N ALA A 85 -15.73 -6.93 3.99
CA ALA A 85 -15.33 -6.53 2.65
C ALA A 85 -13.81 -6.57 2.47
N LYS A 86 -13.05 -6.04 3.44
CA LYS A 86 -11.57 -6.09 3.44
C LYS A 86 -11.04 -7.53 3.44
N ALA A 87 -11.60 -8.42 4.25
CA ALA A 87 -11.23 -9.83 4.28
C ALA A 87 -11.49 -10.51 2.92
N LYS A 88 -12.67 -10.28 2.32
CA LYS A 88 -12.99 -10.84 1.00
C LYS A 88 -12.10 -10.28 -0.11
N ALA A 89 -11.77 -9.00 -0.06
CA ALA A 89 -10.83 -8.37 -0.98
C ALA A 89 -9.43 -8.97 -0.85
N PHE A 90 -8.98 -9.27 0.37
CA PHE A 90 -7.70 -9.94 0.63
C PHE A 90 -7.66 -11.35 0.01
N ASP A 91 -8.72 -12.15 0.17
CA ASP A 91 -8.80 -13.48 -0.44
C ASP A 91 -8.68 -13.42 -1.98
N ILE A 92 -9.31 -12.43 -2.60
CA ILE A 92 -9.25 -12.22 -4.07
C ILE A 92 -7.85 -11.73 -4.47
N MET A 93 -7.29 -10.78 -3.72
CA MET A 93 -5.97 -10.22 -3.97
C MET A 93 -4.89 -11.31 -3.95
N ILE A 94 -4.93 -12.23 -2.99
CA ILE A 94 -3.97 -13.35 -2.94
C ILE A 94 -4.10 -14.25 -4.17
N LYS A 95 -5.32 -14.58 -4.61
CA LYS A 95 -5.51 -15.41 -5.81
C LYS A 95 -4.88 -14.79 -7.04
N ILE A 96 -4.97 -13.47 -7.18
CA ILE A 96 -4.33 -12.72 -8.27
C ILE A 96 -2.81 -12.73 -8.08
N LEU A 97 -2.33 -12.51 -6.86
CA LEU A 97 -0.90 -12.41 -6.53
C LEU A 97 -0.14 -13.72 -6.78
N ILE A 98 -0.81 -14.88 -6.64
CA ILE A 98 -0.23 -16.19 -6.97
C ILE A 98 0.18 -16.29 -8.45
N VAL A 99 -0.44 -15.53 -9.36
CA VAL A 99 -0.10 -15.54 -10.80
C VAL A 99 1.23 -14.81 -11.07
N ILE A 100 1.61 -13.84 -10.24
CA ILE A 100 2.77 -12.97 -10.49
C ILE A 100 4.10 -13.74 -10.53
N PRO A 101 4.41 -14.67 -9.61
CA PRO A 101 5.62 -15.49 -9.69
C PRO A 101 5.75 -16.27 -11.01
N PHE A 102 4.64 -16.79 -11.57
CA PHE A 102 4.68 -17.49 -12.85
C PHE A 102 5.04 -16.55 -14.01
N LEU A 103 4.53 -15.32 -13.98
CA LEU A 103 4.91 -14.29 -14.97
C LEU A 103 6.39 -13.90 -14.82
N MET A 104 6.92 -13.86 -13.60
CA MET A 104 8.34 -13.59 -13.37
C MET A 104 9.25 -14.68 -13.93
N ILE A 105 8.85 -15.95 -13.78
CA ILE A 105 9.57 -17.09 -14.38
C ILE A 105 9.57 -16.97 -15.91
N LEU A 106 8.45 -16.58 -16.52
CA LEU A 106 8.33 -16.42 -17.97
C LEU A 106 9.27 -15.35 -18.56
N ILE A 107 9.65 -14.34 -17.77
CA ILE A 107 10.53 -13.24 -18.18
C ILE A 107 11.99 -13.50 -17.73
N ASP A 108 12.31 -14.72 -17.27
CA ASP A 108 13.63 -15.13 -16.78
C ASP A 108 14.19 -14.20 -15.68
N LEU A 109 13.33 -13.77 -14.75
CA LEU A 109 13.78 -13.00 -13.59
C LEU A 109 14.62 -13.86 -12.64
N PRO A 110 15.57 -13.25 -11.91
CA PRO A 110 16.43 -13.99 -11.01
C PRO A 110 15.64 -14.59 -9.83
N LEU A 111 16.03 -15.81 -9.41
CA LEU A 111 15.32 -16.62 -8.42
C LEU A 111 15.02 -15.89 -7.12
N TRP A 112 15.93 -15.04 -6.65
CA TRP A 112 15.75 -14.30 -5.39
C TRP A 112 14.58 -13.32 -5.44
N MET A 113 14.26 -12.73 -6.61
CA MET A 113 13.09 -11.83 -6.77
C MET A 113 11.78 -12.61 -6.75
N ILE A 114 11.77 -13.80 -7.36
CA ILE A 114 10.63 -14.71 -7.33
C ILE A 114 10.36 -15.14 -5.88
N LEU A 115 11.41 -15.57 -5.17
CA LEU A 115 11.31 -15.98 -3.77
C LEU A 115 10.86 -14.84 -2.86
N ALA A 116 11.35 -13.60 -3.09
CA ALA A 116 10.90 -12.43 -2.35
C ALA A 116 9.40 -12.14 -2.56
N THR A 117 8.90 -12.30 -3.79
CA THR A 117 7.48 -12.16 -4.11
C THR A 117 6.64 -13.21 -3.39
N VAL A 118 7.11 -14.46 -3.38
CA VAL A 118 6.48 -15.57 -2.65
C VAL A 118 6.44 -15.30 -1.15
N ALA A 119 7.57 -14.87 -0.58
CA ALA A 119 7.68 -14.54 0.83
C ALA A 119 6.69 -13.45 1.25
N LEU A 120 6.42 -12.47 0.39
CA LEU A 120 5.52 -11.34 0.69
C LEU A 120 4.08 -11.80 0.95
N TYR A 121 3.51 -12.67 0.12
CA TYR A 121 2.14 -13.14 0.37
C TYR A 121 2.06 -14.25 1.42
N VAL A 122 3.11 -15.06 1.59
CA VAL A 122 3.22 -16.00 2.72
C VAL A 122 3.23 -15.23 4.04
N PHE A 123 3.98 -14.13 4.12
CA PHE A 123 3.96 -13.24 5.27
C PHE A 123 2.54 -12.67 5.52
N GLY A 124 1.83 -12.28 4.46
CA GLY A 124 0.42 -11.88 4.55
C GLY A 124 -0.47 -12.95 5.19
N PHE A 125 -0.32 -14.22 4.80
CA PHE A 125 -1.01 -15.34 5.42
C PHE A 125 -0.62 -15.55 6.89
N CYS A 126 0.67 -15.45 7.23
CA CYS A 126 1.13 -15.56 8.61
C CYS A 126 0.46 -14.50 9.49
N VAL A 127 0.38 -13.24 9.02
CA VAL A 127 -0.30 -12.16 9.72
C VAL A 127 -1.80 -12.44 9.85
N GLN A 128 -2.45 -12.93 8.79
CA GLN A 128 -3.88 -13.30 8.83
C GLN A 128 -4.15 -14.39 9.88
N ILE A 129 -3.34 -15.44 9.91
CA ILE A 129 -3.46 -16.54 10.88
C ILE A 129 -3.24 -16.02 12.30
N TYR A 130 -2.19 -15.24 12.51
CA TYR A 130 -1.89 -14.63 13.80
C TYR A 130 -3.05 -13.77 14.32
N LEU A 131 -3.59 -12.88 13.47
CA LEU A 131 -4.71 -12.02 13.84
C LEU A 131 -5.98 -12.82 14.09
N THR A 132 -6.24 -13.88 13.32
CA THR A 132 -7.40 -14.76 13.54
C THR A 132 -7.32 -15.45 14.90
N ILE A 133 -6.16 -16.00 15.26
CA ILE A 133 -5.95 -16.64 16.57
C ILE A 133 -6.08 -15.62 17.69
N ARG A 134 -5.53 -14.41 17.52
CA ARG A 134 -5.59 -13.35 18.51
C ARG A 134 -7.03 -12.89 18.74
N TYR A 135 -7.76 -12.57 17.68
CA TYR A 135 -9.13 -12.06 17.80
C TYR A 135 -10.13 -13.13 18.24
N SER A 136 -9.90 -14.40 17.92
CA SER A 136 -10.71 -15.51 18.46
C SER A 136 -10.58 -15.70 19.98
N LYS A 137 -9.59 -15.08 20.63
CA LYS A 137 -9.41 -15.11 22.09
C LYS A 137 -9.90 -13.84 22.78
N GLU A 138 -9.90 -12.73 22.06
CA GLU A 138 -10.34 -11.42 22.56
C GLU A 138 -11.86 -11.23 22.43
N MET A 139 -12.48 -11.86 21.43
CA MET A 139 -13.94 -11.89 21.17
C MET A 139 -14.53 -13.25 21.56
#